data_AF-A0A941EMV3-F1
#
_entry.id   AF-A0A941EMV3-F1
#
_cell.length_a   1.000
_cell.length_b   1.000
_cell.length_c   1.000
_cell.angle_alpha   90.00
_cell.angle_beta   90.00
_cell.angle_gamma   90.00
#
_symmetry.space_group_name_H-M   'P 1'
#
loop_
_entity.id
_entity.type
_entity.pdbx_description
1 polymer ?
#
loop_
_entity_poly.entity_id
_entity_poly.type
_entity_poly.pdbx_seq_one_letter_code
_entity_poly.pdbx_strand_id
1 'polypeptide(L)'
;MRIGELSAASGVPLPTVKYYLREGLLPAGERTARNQADYGPEHLARLRLIRSLVEVGRLSVTDTRRVLAAADDPQLPLDDVLGETHRAVTNRPT
;
A
#
# COMPACT_ATOMS: atom_id res chain seq x y z
N MET A 1 12.16 0.92 12.55
CA MET A 1 12.35 2.31 12.11
C MET A 1 11.16 3.14 12.52
N ARG A 2 11.33 4.41 12.88
CA ARG A 2 10.21 5.32 13.22
C ARG A 2 9.46 5.75 11.95
N ILE A 3 8.24 6.27 12.10
CA ILE A 3 7.41 6.68 10.94
C ILE A 3 8.08 7.74 10.04
N GLY A 4 8.90 8.62 10.62
CA GLY A 4 9.67 9.61 9.86
C GLY A 4 10.77 8.97 8.99
N GLU A 5 11.48 7.99 9.55
CA GLU A 5 12.50 7.21 8.82
C GLU A 5 11.84 6.38 7.71
N LEU A 6 10.68 5.78 7.99
CA LEU A 6 9.89 5.04 6.99
C LEU A 6 9.46 5.95 5.83
N SER A 7 8.98 7.15 6.12
CA SER A 7 8.62 8.16 5.12
C SER A 7 9.83 8.50 4.24
N ALA A 8 10.98 8.79 4.84
CA ALA A 8 12.20 9.10 4.10
C ALA A 8 12.67 7.91 3.23
N ALA A 9 12.71 6.69 3.78
CA ALA A 9 13.20 5.50 3.09
C ALA A 9 12.29 5.03 1.94
N SER A 10 10.98 5.29 2.05
CA SER A 10 9.99 4.98 1.01
C SER A 10 9.86 6.07 -0.05
N GLY A 11 10.29 7.30 0.26
CA GLY A 11 10.02 8.48 -0.55
C GLY A 11 8.54 8.92 -0.51
N VAL A 12 7.73 8.35 0.39
CA VAL A 12 6.32 8.70 0.55
C VAL A 12 6.21 9.76 1.65
N PRO A 13 5.58 10.93 1.40
CA PRO A 13 5.46 11.98 2.40
C PRO A 13 4.75 11.50 3.68
N LEU A 14 5.20 11.96 4.84
CA LEU A 14 4.65 11.57 6.13
C LEU A 14 3.12 11.72 6.25
N PRO A 15 2.48 12.81 5.75
CA PRO A 15 1.02 12.90 5.73
C PRO A 15 0.36 11.77 4.93
N THR A 16 0.97 11.37 3.82
CA THR A 16 0.50 10.29 2.96
C THR A 16 0.68 8.92 3.63
N VAL A 17 1.80 8.69 4.33
CA VAL A 17 1.98 7.47 5.14
C VAL A 17 0.89 7.35 6.20
N LYS A 18 0.59 8.45 6.92
CA LYS A 18 -0.51 8.48 7.90
C LYS A 18 -1.88 8.28 7.26
N TYR A 19 -2.09 8.81 6.06
CA TYR A 19 -3.29 8.57 5.28
C TYR A 19 -3.44 7.07 4.96
N TYR A 20 -2.41 6.41 4.46
CA TYR A 20 -2.46 4.97 4.17
C TYR A 20 -2.68 4.11 5.41
N LEU A 21 -2.13 4.50 6.57
CA LEU A 21 -2.44 3.84 7.85
C LEU A 21 -3.93 3.98 8.21
N ARG A 22 -4.49 5.19 8.10
CA ARG A 22 -5.92 5.43 8.39
C ARG A 22 -6.83 4.68 7.44
N GLU A 23 -6.46 4.60 6.17
CA GLU A 23 -7.21 3.89 5.14
C GLU A 23 -6.94 2.38 5.14
N GLY A 24 -6.10 1.86 6.04
CA GLY A 24 -5.79 0.43 6.14
C GLY A 24 -4.97 -0.14 4.99
N LEU A 25 -4.38 0.70 4.13
CA LEU A 25 -3.49 0.23 3.06
C LEU A 25 -2.13 -0.19 3.60
N LEU A 26 -1.64 0.48 4.65
CA LEU A 26 -0.42 0.11 5.35
C LEU A 26 -0.79 -0.50 6.71
N PRO A 27 -0.28 -1.70 7.06
CA PRO A 27 -0.43 -2.25 8.39
C PRO A 27 0.10 -1.30 9.47
N ALA A 28 -0.51 -1.35 10.65
CA ALA A 28 -0.04 -0.58 11.79
C ALA A 28 1.32 -1.12 12.26
N GLY A 29 2.25 -0.21 12.57
CA GLY A 29 3.52 -0.58 13.17
C GLY A 29 3.37 -1.15 14.58
N GLU A 30 4.41 -1.83 15.05
CA GLU A 30 4.47 -2.41 16.38
C GLU A 30 4.52 -1.30 17.44
N ARG A 31 3.53 -1.24 18.32
CA ARG A 31 3.47 -0.21 19.37
C ARG A 31 4.61 -0.39 20.36
N THR A 32 5.39 0.66 20.55
CA THR A 32 6.52 0.69 21.49
C THR A 32 6.31 1.66 22.66
N ALA A 33 5.38 2.61 22.53
CA ALA A 33 4.89 3.46 23.63
C ALA A 33 3.48 3.99 23.31
N ARG A 34 2.89 4.77 24.23
CA ARG A 34 1.55 5.38 24.05
C ARG A 34 1.37 6.07 22.69
N ASN A 35 2.40 6.77 22.20
CA ASN A 35 2.39 7.53 20.95
C ASN A 35 3.53 7.14 20.00
N GLN A 36 4.11 5.94 20.15
CA GLN A 36 5.24 5.49 19.32
C GLN A 36 4.98 4.09 18.78
N ALA A 37 5.41 3.88 17.54
CA ALA A 37 5.37 2.60 16.87
C ALA A 37 6.64 2.41 16.03
N ASP A 38 7.10 1.18 15.93
CA ASP A 38 8.17 0.77 15.05
C ASP A 38 7.65 0.06 13.81
N TYR A 39 8.32 0.33 12.70
CA TYR A 39 8.01 -0.18 11.38
C TYR A 39 9.20 -0.98 10.87
N GLY A 40 8.94 -2.13 10.27
CA GLY A 40 9.96 -3.02 9.71
C GLY A 40 10.09 -2.93 8.18
N PRO A 41 10.96 -3.77 7.59
CA PRO A 41 11.19 -3.85 6.14
C PRO A 41 9.91 -4.15 5.33
N GLU A 42 8.98 -4.93 5.87
CA GLU A 42 7.70 -5.25 5.26
C GLU A 42 6.82 -4.01 5.05
N HIS A 43 6.84 -3.06 5.98
CA HIS A 43 6.14 -1.79 5.84
C HIS A 43 6.75 -0.94 4.72
N LEU A 44 8.08 -0.95 4.60
CA LEU A 44 8.79 -0.25 3.53
C LEU A 44 8.49 -0.86 2.16
N ALA A 45 8.52 -2.18 2.05
CA ALA A 45 8.15 -2.88 0.82
C ALA A 45 6.70 -2.57 0.42
N ARG A 46 5.77 -2.58 1.38
CA ARG A 46 4.38 -2.24 1.15
C ARG A 46 4.18 -0.79 0.67
N LEU A 47 4.87 0.18 1.26
CA LEU A 47 4.80 1.57 0.81
C LEU A 47 5.32 1.75 -0.62
N ARG A 48 6.38 1.04 -0.99
CA ARG A 48 6.90 1.06 -2.37
C ARG A 48 5.88 0.49 -3.35
N LEU A 49 5.22 -0.62 -3.00
CA LEU A 49 4.18 -1.21 -3.82
C LEU A 49 2.96 -0.27 -3.97
N ILE A 50 2.45 0.28 -2.86
CA ILE A 50 1.36 1.28 -2.88
C ILE A 50 1.73 2.43 -3.82
N ARG A 51 2.95 2.96 -3.69
CA ARG A 51 3.45 4.06 -4.53
C ARG A 51 3.48 3.68 -6.00
N SER A 52 3.99 2.50 -6.36
CA SER A 52 4.00 2.02 -7.75
C SER A 52 2.59 1.91 -8.33
N LEU A 53 1.64 1.36 -7.58
CA LEU A 53 0.25 1.22 -8.02
C LEU A 53 -0.44 2.58 -8.26
N VAL A 54 -0.22 3.55 -7.37
CA VAL A 54 -0.84 4.88 -7.46
C VAL A 54 -0.13 5.78 -8.49
N GLU A 55 1.20 5.87 -8.46
CA GLU A 55 1.96 6.80 -9.31
C GLU A 55 2.14 6.29 -10.74
N VAL A 56 2.49 5.00 -10.89
CA VAL A 56 2.76 4.39 -12.19
C VAL A 56 1.49 3.76 -12.76
N GLY A 57 0.80 2.94 -11.95
CA GLY A 57 -0.45 2.28 -12.34
C GLY A 57 -1.65 3.22 -12.43
N ARG A 58 -1.53 4.46 -11.94
CA ARG A 58 -2.61 5.48 -11.90
C ARG A 58 -3.90 4.96 -11.24
N LEU A 59 -3.77 3.99 -10.33
CA LEU A 59 -4.89 3.42 -9.61
C LEU A 59 -5.42 4.41 -8.58
N SER A 60 -6.73 4.40 -8.38
CA SER A 60 -7.32 5.07 -7.23
C SER A 60 -6.85 4.37 -5.94
N VAL A 61 -6.92 5.07 -4.81
CA VAL A 61 -6.58 4.48 -3.51
C VAL A 61 -7.51 3.29 -3.20
N THR A 62 -8.77 3.36 -3.62
CA THR A 62 -9.75 2.28 -3.49
C THR A 62 -9.34 1.05 -4.28
N ASP A 63 -8.93 1.21 -5.54
CA ASP A 63 -8.50 0.08 -6.37
C ASP A 63 -7.17 -0.49 -5.89
N THR A 64 -6.26 0.39 -5.47
CA THR A 64 -5.00 -0.02 -4.82
C THR A 64 -5.28 -0.90 -3.61
N ARG A 65 -6.25 -0.56 -2.76
CA ARG A 65 -6.65 -1.40 -1.61
C ARG A 65 -7.12 -2.78 -2.07
N ARG A 66 -7.93 -2.87 -3.13
CA ARG A 66 -8.42 -4.15 -3.67
C ARG A 66 -7.28 -5.02 -4.19
N VAL A 67 -6.37 -4.44 -4.96
CA VAL A 67 -5.18 -5.14 -5.49
C VAL A 67 -4.31 -5.65 -4.35
N LEU A 68 -4.07 -4.82 -3.33
CA LEU A 68 -3.28 -5.22 -2.17
C LEU A 68 -3.94 -6.33 -1.37
N ALA A 69 -5.26 -6.27 -1.17
CA ALA A 69 -5.99 -7.33 -0.48
C ALA A 69 -5.92 -8.67 -1.23
N ALA A 70 -5.98 -8.63 -2.57
CA ALA A 70 -5.81 -9.82 -3.40
C ALA A 70 -4.37 -10.36 -3.34
N ALA A 71 -3.36 -9.49 -3.30
CA ALA A 71 -1.96 -9.88 -3.19
C ALA A 71 -1.58 -10.43 -1.80
N ASP A 72 -2.30 -10.00 -0.75
CA ASP A 72 -2.12 -10.48 0.62
C ASP A 72 -2.83 -11.83 0.87
N ASP A 73 -3.65 -12.31 -0.08
CA ASP A 73 -4.34 -13.60 0.00
C ASP A 73 -3.47 -14.73 -0.60
N PRO A 74 -2.92 -15.64 0.22
CA PRO A 74 -2.08 -16.75 -0.25
C PRO A 74 -2.86 -17.80 -1.06
N GLN A 75 -4.19 -17.71 -1.17
CA GLN A 75 -5.05 -18.63 -1.93
C GLN A 75 -5.39 -18.11 -3.33
N LEU A 76 -5.03 -16.86 -3.67
CA LEU A 76 -5.30 -16.27 -4.98
C LEU A 76 -4.14 -16.56 -5.95
N PRO A 77 -4.34 -17.38 -7.00
CA PRO A 77 -3.31 -17.58 -8.01
C PRO A 77 -2.98 -16.27 -8.74
N LEU A 78 -1.69 -16.07 -9.04
CA LEU A 78 -1.10 -14.86 -9.68
C LEU A 78 -1.85 -14.44 -10.96
N ASP A 79 -2.47 -15.39 -11.62
CA ASP A 79 -3.25 -15.31 -12.86
C ASP A 79 -4.47 -14.37 -12.71
N ASP A 80 -5.14 -14.41 -11.56
CA ASP A 80 -6.32 -13.58 -11.27
C ASP A 80 -5.94 -12.14 -10.87
N VAL A 81 -4.78 -11.96 -10.23
CA VAL A 81 -4.25 -10.63 -9.86
C VAL A 81 -3.90 -9.81 -11.12
N LEU A 82 -3.37 -10.46 -12.15
CA LEU A 82 -3.15 -9.85 -13.47
C LEU A 82 -4.48 -9.52 -14.19
N GLY A 83 -5.49 -10.38 -14.07
CA GLY A 83 -6.84 -10.14 -14.62
C GLY A 83 -7.52 -8.91 -14.03
N GLU A 84 -7.42 -8.71 -12.72
CA GLU A 84 -8.07 -7.59 -12.04
C GLU A 84 -7.33 -6.26 -12.25
N THR A 85 -6.00 -6.31 -12.38
CA THR A 85 -5.19 -5.16 -12.81
C THR A 85 -5.55 -4.75 -14.24
N HIS A 86 -5.72 -5.70 -15.15
CA HIS A 86 -6.14 -5.44 -16.53
C HIS A 86 -7.52 -4.76 -16.55
N ARG A 87 -8.47 -5.22 -15.74
CA ARG A 87 -9.84 -4.69 -15.68
C ARG A 87 -9.93 -3.25 -15.15
N ALA A 88 -9.12 -2.93 -14.14
CA ALA A 88 -9.02 -1.56 -13.60
C ALA A 88 -8.45 -0.57 -14.63
N VAL A 89 -7.55 -1.04 -15.50
CA VAL A 89 -6.95 -0.22 -16.58
C VAL A 89 -7.87 -0.11 -17.80
N THR A 90 -8.61 -1.16 -18.16
CA THR A 90 -9.44 -1.17 -19.39
C THR A 90 -10.87 -0.66 -19.21
N ASN A 91 -11.45 -0.67 -18.02
CA ASN A 91 -12.84 -0.28 -17.82
C ASN A 91 -12.97 1.16 -17.27
N ARG A 92 -12.58 2.16 -18.07
CA ARG A 92 -13.02 3.55 -17.85
C ARG A 92 -14.34 3.76 -18.61
N PRO A 93 -15.45 4.12 -17.93
CA PRO A 93 -16.57 4.73 -18.64
C PRO A 93 -16.10 6.09 -19.18
N THR A 94 -16.38 6.34 -20.46
CA THR A 94 -16.17 7.62 -21.18
C THR A 94 -16.97 8.75 -20.57
#